data_AF-A0A5N6M6T1-F1
#
_entry.id   AF-A0A5N6M6T1-F1
#
_cell.length_a   1.000
_cell.length_b   1.000
_cell.length_c   1.000
_cell.angle_alpha   90.00
_cell.angle_beta   90.00
_cell.angle_gamma   90.00
#
_symmetry.space_group_name_H-M   'P 1'
#
loop_
_entity.id
_entity.type
_entity.pdbx_description
1 polymer ?
#
loop_
_entity_poly.entity_id
_entity_poly.type
_entity_poly.pdbx_seq_one_letter_code
_entity_poly.pdbx_strand_id
1 'polypeptide(L)'
;MVPSILRDLSPSSFNPQLVSIGPLHREDENVKAFEGQKISYLINLMSYIKSPQEEILESCMQKAYSVINKIKGCYIWTKAFTDSEIAEMMVMDACFMLGFMIEINSLLSENSYMGKQLQLGTIMHDLMLLENQIPLFFLDEMFQLTVMKLRSDISFIQLIKPVIVSNNFFKAKLKFDNVSFGTSDHFLSLLHQCYMPPDNIKKDYSTKIIHSAIDLDRAGVIFKPSEDPTWVMGIEVKQNRFPCLFWYWNRPTVTMPVLSVDDSIEFLIRNLIAYEQSFQTQGYVTSYSFAMNMLLKDVGANIDQTTTDPVPAPEEDHLNSSFNNDDPTGSLTDRVDDTDASSSSSDSPSQ
;
A
#
# COMPACT_ATOMS: atom_id res chain seq x y z
N MET A 1 10.67 1.78 3.79
CA MET A 1 9.98 3.08 3.71
C MET A 1 9.82 3.45 2.25
N VAL A 2 8.73 4.13 1.93
CA VAL A 2 8.39 4.64 0.60
C VAL A 2 9.32 5.81 0.25
N PRO A 3 9.94 5.84 -0.94
CA PRO A 3 10.72 6.98 -1.40
C PRO A 3 9.89 8.28 -1.41
N SER A 4 10.47 9.39 -0.95
CA SER A 4 9.77 10.69 -0.87
C SER A 4 9.15 11.12 -2.19
N ILE A 5 9.85 10.90 -3.31
CA ILE A 5 9.37 11.21 -4.66
C ILE A 5 8.03 10.52 -4.95
N LEU A 6 7.85 9.25 -4.54
CA LEU A 6 6.59 8.54 -4.74
C LEU A 6 5.50 9.05 -3.79
N ARG A 7 5.88 9.40 -2.56
CA ARG A 7 4.96 9.96 -1.56
C ARG A 7 4.43 11.33 -1.98
N ASP A 8 5.28 12.21 -2.50
CA ASP A 8 4.89 13.56 -2.92
C ASP A 8 3.89 13.54 -4.08
N LEU A 9 3.97 12.52 -4.94
CA LEU A 9 3.02 12.31 -6.05
C LEU A 9 1.66 11.81 -5.57
N SER A 10 1.58 11.10 -4.45
CA SER A 10 0.32 10.63 -3.88
C SER A 10 0.43 10.40 -2.37
N PRO A 11 0.27 11.46 -1.56
CA PRO A 11 0.51 11.38 -0.11
C PRO A 11 -0.42 10.41 0.60
N SER A 12 -1.65 10.25 0.13
CA SER A 12 -2.66 9.36 0.73
C SER A 12 -2.49 7.89 0.37
N SER A 13 -1.70 7.54 -0.66
CA SER A 13 -1.57 6.15 -1.13
C SER A 13 -0.72 5.25 -0.23
N PHE A 14 -0.10 5.79 0.81
CA PHE A 14 0.82 5.03 1.66
C PHE A 14 0.45 5.05 3.15
N ASN A 15 -0.63 5.75 3.50
CA ASN A 15 -1.07 5.85 4.89
C ASN A 15 -2.24 4.87 5.12
N PRO A 16 -2.26 4.15 6.25
CA PRO A 16 -3.39 3.30 6.61
C PRO A 16 -4.65 4.15 6.81
N GLN A 17 -5.79 3.60 6.42
CA GLN A 17 -7.08 4.26 6.52
C GLN A 17 -7.79 3.97 7.85
N LEU A 18 -7.59 2.77 8.39
CA LEU A 18 -8.31 2.29 9.57
C LEU A 18 -7.41 1.63 10.61
N VAL A 19 -6.48 0.75 10.19
CA VAL A 19 -5.69 -0.06 11.12
C VAL A 19 -4.20 0.12 10.91
N SER A 20 -3.48 0.45 11.98
CA SER A 20 -2.02 0.39 11.98
C SER A 20 -1.54 -1.04 12.22
N ILE A 21 -0.46 -1.44 11.56
CA ILE A 21 0.24 -2.70 11.77
C ILE A 21 1.72 -2.39 11.84
N GLY A 22 2.32 -2.74 12.96
CA GLY A 22 3.69 -2.37 13.25
C GLY A 22 3.81 -0.95 13.81
N PRO A 23 5.06 -0.45 13.90
CA PRO A 23 5.37 0.73 14.71
C PRO A 23 5.14 2.08 14.01
N LEU A 24 5.11 2.11 12.68
CA LEU A 24 5.25 3.36 11.93
C LEU A 24 4.04 4.29 12.08
N HIS A 25 2.84 3.74 11.91
CA HIS A 25 1.57 4.49 11.91
C HIS A 25 0.79 4.39 13.22
N ARG A 26 1.34 3.72 14.24
CA ARG A 26 0.61 3.36 15.46
C ARG A 26 -0.03 4.54 16.19
N GLU A 27 0.66 5.68 16.17
CA GLU A 27 0.24 6.90 16.85
C GLU A 27 -0.51 7.88 15.94
N ASP A 28 -0.79 7.50 14.68
CA ASP A 28 -1.51 8.37 13.76
C ASP A 28 -2.99 8.48 14.22
N GLU A 29 -3.50 9.71 14.28
CA GLU A 29 -4.82 10.00 14.86
C GLU A 29 -5.96 9.24 14.18
N ASN A 30 -5.85 8.97 12.87
CA ASN A 30 -6.89 8.30 12.09
C ASN A 30 -7.00 6.79 12.36
N VAL A 31 -5.95 6.15 12.91
CA VAL A 31 -5.94 4.71 13.20
C VAL A 31 -5.96 4.38 14.69
N LYS A 32 -5.65 5.36 15.55
CA LYS A 32 -5.60 5.20 17.00
C LYS A 32 -6.91 4.68 17.62
N ALA A 33 -8.05 5.12 17.07
CA ALA A 33 -9.36 4.66 17.52
C ALA A 33 -9.58 3.14 17.31
N PHE A 34 -8.88 2.55 16.33
CA PHE A 34 -9.00 1.13 16.01
C PHE A 34 -8.10 0.23 16.86
N GLU A 35 -7.07 0.77 17.52
CA GLU A 35 -6.20 -0.02 18.41
C GLU A 35 -6.99 -0.76 19.50
N GLY A 36 -8.04 -0.12 20.05
CA GLY A 36 -8.94 -0.77 21.00
C GLY A 36 -9.79 -1.88 20.38
N GLN A 37 -10.13 -1.78 19.09
CA GLN A 37 -10.91 -2.81 18.39
C GLN A 37 -10.11 -4.07 18.09
N LYS A 38 -8.77 -3.97 17.99
CA LYS A 38 -7.88 -5.14 17.86
C LYS A 38 -8.08 -6.14 19.00
N ILE A 39 -8.41 -5.66 20.20
CA ILE A 39 -8.70 -6.49 21.38
C ILE A 39 -9.87 -7.44 21.10
N SER A 40 -10.91 -6.99 20.39
CA SER A 40 -12.04 -7.85 20.03
C SER A 40 -11.64 -9.02 19.13
N TYR A 41 -10.72 -8.79 18.19
CA TYR A 41 -10.16 -9.85 17.34
C TYR A 41 -9.31 -10.83 18.14
N LEU A 42 -8.51 -10.34 19.08
CA LEU A 42 -7.75 -11.17 20.01
C LEU A 42 -8.67 -12.01 20.89
N ILE A 43 -9.68 -11.41 21.53
CA ILE A 43 -10.66 -12.13 22.36
C ILE A 43 -11.35 -13.21 21.53
N ASN A 44 -11.76 -12.88 20.31
CA ASN A 44 -12.40 -13.85 19.42
C ASN A 44 -11.45 -15.01 19.09
N LEU A 45 -10.22 -14.72 18.66
CA LEU A 45 -9.17 -15.72 18.40
C LEU A 45 -8.96 -16.65 19.62
N MET A 46 -8.86 -16.07 20.82
CA MET A 46 -8.61 -16.81 22.05
C MET A 46 -9.84 -17.62 22.52
N SER A 47 -11.05 -17.17 22.20
CA SER A 47 -12.29 -17.87 22.59
C SER A 47 -12.41 -19.28 21.99
N TYR A 48 -11.72 -19.52 20.87
CA TYR A 48 -11.70 -20.82 20.21
C TYR A 48 -10.67 -21.78 20.82
N ILE A 49 -9.67 -21.28 21.54
CA ILE A 49 -8.56 -22.10 22.05
C ILE A 49 -8.90 -22.66 23.43
N LYS A 50 -8.71 -23.97 23.62
CA LYS A 50 -9.07 -24.68 24.87
C LYS A 50 -8.06 -24.48 26.01
N SER A 51 -6.85 -24.03 25.71
CA SER A 51 -5.80 -23.76 26.71
C SER A 51 -6.06 -22.45 27.47
N PRO A 52 -5.50 -22.28 28.68
CA PRO A 52 -5.59 -21.02 29.42
C PRO A 52 -5.07 -19.85 28.57
N GLN A 53 -5.88 -18.80 28.43
CA GLN A 53 -5.55 -17.65 27.58
C GLN A 53 -4.28 -16.93 28.05
N GLU A 54 -4.10 -16.83 29.36
CA GLU A 54 -2.91 -16.24 30.00
C GLU A 54 -1.63 -16.98 29.60
N GLU A 55 -1.64 -18.31 29.61
CA GLU A 55 -0.48 -19.14 29.23
C GLU A 55 -0.12 -18.96 27.74
N ILE A 56 -1.12 -18.84 26.87
CA ILE A 56 -0.92 -18.58 25.44
C ILE A 56 -0.29 -17.20 25.24
N LEU A 57 -0.85 -16.16 25.87
CA LEU A 57 -0.33 -14.80 25.75
C LEU A 57 1.08 -14.68 26.34
N GLU A 58 1.34 -15.33 27.46
CA GLU A 58 2.69 -15.40 28.04
C GLU A 58 3.67 -16.06 27.07
N SER A 59 3.27 -17.18 26.44
CA SER A 59 4.08 -17.84 25.41
C SER A 59 4.36 -16.93 24.22
N CYS A 60 3.36 -16.17 23.76
CA CYS A 60 3.51 -15.20 22.67
C CYS A 60 4.49 -14.08 23.05
N MET A 61 4.38 -13.53 24.26
CA MET A 61 5.28 -12.50 24.77
C MET A 61 6.72 -13.02 24.91
N GLN A 62 6.91 -14.20 25.52
CA GLN A 62 8.22 -14.84 25.63
C GLN A 62 8.85 -15.05 24.25
N LYS A 63 8.05 -15.51 23.26
CA LYS A 63 8.49 -15.66 21.89
C LYS A 63 8.90 -14.31 21.28
N ALA A 64 8.10 -13.27 21.44
CA ALA A 64 8.42 -11.92 20.96
C ALA A 64 9.75 -11.40 21.53
N TYR A 65 9.97 -11.54 22.83
CA TYR A 65 11.25 -11.18 23.47
C TYR A 65 12.42 -12.01 22.91
N SER A 66 12.22 -13.31 22.70
CA SER A 66 13.29 -14.18 22.19
C SER A 66 13.78 -13.80 20.78
N VAL A 67 12.92 -13.18 19.97
CA VAL A 67 13.23 -12.75 18.59
C VAL A 67 13.24 -11.23 18.43
N ILE A 68 13.28 -10.47 19.52
CA ILE A 68 13.09 -9.00 19.51
C ILE A 68 14.11 -8.28 18.61
N ASN A 69 15.37 -8.73 18.61
CA ASN A 69 16.42 -8.15 17.77
C ASN A 69 16.17 -8.40 16.28
N LYS A 70 15.57 -9.55 15.94
CA LYS A 70 15.19 -9.88 14.57
C LYS A 70 14.02 -9.02 14.11
N ILE A 71 13.02 -8.81 14.97
CA ILE A 71 11.91 -7.86 14.74
C ILE A 71 12.46 -6.45 14.51
N LYS A 72 13.34 -5.97 15.41
CA LYS A 72 13.98 -4.66 15.28
C LYS A 72 14.73 -4.48 13.96
N GLY A 73 15.37 -5.54 13.47
CA GLY A 73 16.06 -5.54 12.18
C GLY A 73 15.15 -5.41 10.95
N CYS A 74 13.83 -5.61 11.09
CA CYS A 74 12.87 -5.48 9.99
C CYS A 74 12.39 -4.05 9.76
N TYR A 75 12.63 -3.13 10.70
CA TYR A 75 12.07 -1.79 10.67
C TYR A 75 13.15 -0.71 10.64
N ILE A 76 12.84 0.38 9.94
CA ILE A 76 13.55 1.64 10.13
C ILE A 76 12.79 2.41 11.20
N TRP A 77 13.38 2.49 12.39
CA TRP A 77 12.76 3.10 13.55
C TRP A 77 12.85 4.63 13.48
N THR A 78 11.69 5.28 13.43
CA THR A 78 11.56 6.76 13.47
C THR A 78 11.30 7.28 14.88
N LYS A 79 10.90 6.39 15.79
CA LYS A 79 10.62 6.65 17.21
C LYS A 79 11.33 5.61 18.07
N ALA A 80 11.69 5.99 19.28
CA ALA A 80 12.26 5.08 20.27
C ALA A 80 11.12 4.36 20.99
N PHE A 81 11.14 3.03 20.93
CA PHE A 81 10.28 2.15 21.72
C PHE A 81 11.15 1.25 22.58
N THR A 82 10.68 0.98 23.79
CA THR A 82 11.24 -0.05 24.66
C THR A 82 10.94 -1.44 24.10
N ASP A 83 11.72 -2.44 24.52
CA ASP A 83 11.51 -3.83 24.10
C ASP A 83 10.13 -4.35 24.52
N SER A 84 9.59 -3.87 25.66
CA SER A 84 8.22 -4.19 26.10
C SER A 84 7.18 -3.62 25.14
N GLU A 85 7.28 -2.34 24.79
CA GLU A 85 6.34 -1.70 23.86
C GLU A 85 6.37 -2.37 22.48
N ILE A 86 7.57 -2.74 21.99
CA ILE A 86 7.70 -3.47 20.72
C ILE A 86 7.05 -4.85 20.84
N ALA A 87 7.35 -5.60 21.90
CA ALA A 87 6.80 -6.95 22.08
C ALA A 87 5.27 -6.93 22.18
N GLU A 88 4.70 -6.04 23.00
CA GLU A 88 3.25 -5.87 23.16
C GLU A 88 2.58 -5.50 21.84
N MET A 89 3.15 -4.53 21.13
CA MET A 89 2.66 -4.09 19.82
C MET A 89 2.66 -5.23 18.80
N MET A 90 3.78 -5.95 18.66
CA MET A 90 3.88 -7.03 17.68
C MET A 90 2.93 -8.18 18.01
N VAL A 91 2.83 -8.59 19.28
CA VAL A 91 1.92 -9.67 19.70
C VAL A 91 0.46 -9.29 19.47
N MET A 92 0.07 -8.06 19.81
CA MET A 92 -1.29 -7.57 19.58
C MET A 92 -1.60 -7.56 18.07
N ASP A 93 -0.73 -6.95 17.26
CA ASP A 93 -0.93 -6.85 15.81
C ASP A 93 -1.00 -8.22 15.15
N ALA A 94 -0.13 -9.15 15.54
CA ALA A 94 -0.16 -10.51 15.03
C ALA A 94 -1.43 -11.27 15.42
N CYS A 95 -1.85 -11.19 16.69
CA CYS A 95 -3.09 -11.81 17.14
C CYS A 95 -4.31 -11.22 16.42
N PHE A 96 -4.35 -9.91 16.24
CA PHE A 96 -5.37 -9.23 15.44
C PHE A 96 -5.41 -9.79 14.01
N MET A 97 -4.26 -9.84 13.33
CA MET A 97 -4.18 -10.33 11.96
C MET A 97 -4.60 -11.79 11.83
N LEU A 98 -4.19 -12.66 12.76
CA LEU A 98 -4.59 -14.07 12.79
C LEU A 98 -6.10 -14.22 13.02
N GLY A 99 -6.66 -13.47 13.98
CA GLY A 99 -8.11 -13.43 14.23
C GLY A 99 -8.89 -12.94 13.01
N PHE A 100 -8.43 -11.87 12.37
CA PHE A 100 -9.02 -11.34 11.15
C PHE A 100 -8.99 -12.36 9.99
N MET A 101 -7.87 -13.06 9.79
CA MET A 101 -7.78 -14.10 8.76
C MET A 101 -8.74 -15.26 9.02
N ILE A 102 -8.92 -15.68 10.27
CA ILE A 102 -9.94 -16.69 10.62
C ILE A 102 -11.34 -16.19 10.28
N GLU A 103 -11.69 -14.96 10.65
CA GLU A 103 -13.00 -14.35 10.34
C GLU A 103 -13.24 -14.31 8.83
N ILE A 104 -12.28 -13.83 8.04
CA ILE A 104 -12.37 -13.78 6.57
C ILE A 104 -12.53 -15.17 5.97
N ASN A 105 -11.75 -16.16 6.43
CA ASN A 105 -11.88 -17.54 5.95
C ASN A 105 -13.29 -18.10 6.21
N SER A 106 -13.87 -17.82 7.38
CA SER A 106 -15.23 -18.21 7.73
C SER A 106 -16.26 -17.55 6.80
N LEU A 107 -16.17 -16.22 6.64
CA LEU A 107 -17.11 -15.44 5.82
C LEU A 107 -17.09 -15.84 4.34
N LEU A 108 -15.91 -16.11 3.79
CA LEU A 108 -15.75 -16.58 2.41
C LEU A 108 -16.30 -18.00 2.23
N SER A 109 -16.25 -18.85 3.26
CA SER A 109 -16.82 -20.20 3.19
C SER A 109 -18.35 -20.23 3.29
N GLU A 110 -18.93 -19.30 4.05
CA GLU A 110 -20.37 -19.26 4.33
C GLU A 110 -21.17 -18.38 3.34
N ASN A 111 -20.51 -17.72 2.38
CA ASN A 111 -21.10 -16.70 1.50
C ASN A 111 -21.88 -15.60 2.27
N SER A 112 -21.54 -15.36 3.53
CA SER A 112 -22.29 -14.51 4.47
C SER A 112 -21.74 -13.07 4.53
N TYR A 113 -21.43 -12.50 3.36
CA TYR A 113 -20.89 -11.14 3.23
C TYR A 113 -22.04 -10.12 3.20
N MET A 114 -22.49 -9.62 4.36
CA MET A 114 -23.56 -8.59 4.32
C MET A 114 -23.52 -7.48 5.38
N GLY A 115 -22.69 -7.56 6.43
CA GLY A 115 -22.73 -6.58 7.53
C GLY A 115 -21.53 -5.62 7.66
N LYS A 116 -20.31 -6.05 7.31
CA LYS A 116 -19.06 -5.30 7.60
C LYS A 116 -18.17 -5.07 6.36
N GLN A 117 -18.75 -5.09 5.17
CA GLN A 117 -17.97 -5.16 3.92
C GLN A 117 -16.97 -3.99 3.75
N LEU A 118 -17.38 -2.77 4.11
CA LEU A 118 -16.49 -1.60 4.06
C LEU A 118 -15.31 -1.74 5.03
N GLN A 119 -15.58 -2.05 6.30
CA GLN A 119 -14.54 -2.24 7.32
C GLN A 119 -13.55 -3.35 6.93
N LEU A 120 -14.06 -4.51 6.49
CA LEU A 120 -13.21 -5.63 6.05
C LEU A 120 -12.38 -5.24 4.82
N GLY A 121 -12.98 -4.51 3.87
CA GLY A 121 -12.27 -3.99 2.70
C GLY A 121 -11.15 -3.01 3.09
N THR A 122 -11.41 -2.09 4.02
CA THR A 122 -10.39 -1.15 4.50
C THR A 122 -9.27 -1.86 5.26
N ILE A 123 -9.59 -2.87 6.10
CA ILE A 123 -8.54 -3.68 6.74
C ILE A 123 -7.69 -4.40 5.68
N MET A 124 -8.33 -5.08 4.71
CA MET A 124 -7.61 -5.78 3.62
C MET A 124 -6.66 -4.85 2.86
N HIS A 125 -7.11 -3.63 2.57
CA HIS A 125 -6.32 -2.59 1.94
C HIS A 125 -5.11 -2.20 2.81
N ASP A 126 -5.34 -1.94 4.09
CA ASP A 126 -4.28 -1.58 5.03
C ASP A 126 -3.26 -2.71 5.25
N LEU A 127 -3.63 -3.99 5.03
CA LEU A 127 -2.71 -5.12 5.06
C LEU A 127 -1.71 -5.12 3.89
N MET A 128 -2.04 -4.45 2.77
CA MET A 128 -1.20 -4.41 1.56
C MET A 128 -0.33 -3.14 1.46
N LEU A 129 -0.34 -2.29 2.47
CA LEU A 129 0.52 -1.10 2.53
C LEU A 129 1.96 -1.46 2.79
N LEU A 130 2.89 -0.88 2.05
CA LEU A 130 4.32 -1.10 2.26
C LEU A 130 4.79 -0.69 3.67
N GLU A 131 4.18 0.35 4.21
CA GLU A 131 4.56 0.98 5.48
C GLU A 131 3.71 0.53 6.68
N ASN A 132 2.80 -0.42 6.46
CA ASN A 132 1.89 -0.95 7.48
C ASN A 132 2.00 -2.47 7.56
N GLN A 133 3.18 -2.98 7.92
CA GLN A 133 3.51 -4.40 7.80
C GLN A 133 4.05 -5.00 9.09
N ILE A 134 3.78 -6.30 9.22
CA ILE A 134 4.41 -7.20 10.19
C ILE A 134 5.27 -8.22 9.44
N PRO A 135 6.45 -8.60 9.96
CA PRO A 135 7.26 -9.65 9.36
C PRO A 135 6.52 -10.99 9.42
N LEU A 136 6.43 -11.69 8.29
CA LEU A 136 5.72 -12.96 8.21
C LEU A 136 6.34 -14.06 9.06
N PHE A 137 7.66 -14.04 9.27
CA PHE A 137 8.29 -14.99 10.18
C PHE A 137 7.71 -14.87 11.60
N PHE A 138 7.43 -13.64 12.06
CA PHE A 138 6.89 -13.42 13.39
C PHE A 138 5.40 -13.78 13.42
N LEU A 139 4.66 -13.45 12.37
CA LEU A 139 3.26 -13.85 12.24
C LEU A 139 3.09 -15.39 12.22
N ASP A 140 4.00 -16.12 11.58
CA ASP A 140 4.05 -17.59 11.60
C ASP A 140 4.34 -18.11 13.02
N GLU A 141 5.32 -17.54 13.74
CA GLU A 141 5.57 -17.91 15.14
C GLU A 141 4.33 -17.72 16.03
N MET A 142 3.58 -16.63 15.82
CA MET A 142 2.31 -16.39 16.52
C MET A 142 1.22 -17.39 16.08
N PHE A 143 1.18 -17.76 14.81
CA PHE A 143 0.29 -18.79 14.28
C PHE A 143 0.54 -20.15 14.95
N GLN A 144 1.81 -20.56 15.10
CA GLN A 144 2.19 -21.80 15.78
C GLN A 144 1.71 -21.83 17.24
N LEU A 145 1.80 -20.70 17.95
CA LEU A 145 1.41 -20.60 19.36
C LEU A 145 -0.10 -20.47 19.58
N THR A 146 -0.85 -20.03 18.57
CA THR A 146 -2.29 -19.74 18.67
C THR A 146 -3.12 -20.66 17.78
N VAL A 147 -3.22 -20.34 16.48
CA VAL A 147 -4.12 -21.00 15.53
C VAL A 147 -3.84 -22.50 15.41
N MET A 148 -2.58 -22.94 15.48
CA MET A 148 -2.28 -24.38 15.44
C MET A 148 -2.79 -25.16 16.65
N LYS A 149 -3.03 -24.50 17.79
CA LYS A 149 -3.70 -25.13 18.95
C LYS A 149 -5.20 -25.32 18.72
N LEU A 150 -5.79 -24.56 17.78
CA LEU A 150 -7.19 -24.65 17.38
C LEU A 150 -7.39 -25.61 16.20
N ARG A 151 -6.57 -25.47 15.15
CA ARG A 151 -6.64 -26.19 13.89
C ARG A 151 -5.26 -26.72 13.52
N SER A 152 -5.02 -28.00 13.78
CA SER A 152 -3.78 -28.67 13.39
C SER A 152 -3.76 -29.11 11.92
N ASP A 153 -4.88 -28.95 11.20
CA ASP A 153 -5.05 -29.32 9.79
C ASP A 153 -4.67 -28.22 8.80
N ILE A 154 -4.50 -26.98 9.28
CA ILE A 154 -4.22 -25.82 8.44
C ILE A 154 -2.74 -25.41 8.59
N SER A 155 -2.11 -25.08 7.47
CA SER A 155 -0.79 -24.44 7.44
C SER A 155 -0.92 -22.91 7.42
N PHE A 156 0.13 -22.20 7.84
CA PHE A 156 0.16 -20.74 7.81
C PHE A 156 -0.09 -20.19 6.39
N ILE A 157 0.50 -20.81 5.36
CA ILE A 157 0.27 -20.44 3.96
C ILE A 157 -1.21 -20.58 3.56
N GLN A 158 -1.88 -21.65 4.01
CA GLN A 158 -3.32 -21.82 3.75
C GLN A 158 -4.16 -20.75 4.45
N LEU A 159 -3.76 -20.28 5.64
CA LEU A 159 -4.47 -19.23 6.37
C LEU A 159 -4.35 -17.86 5.66
N ILE A 160 -3.17 -17.49 5.18
CA ILE A 160 -2.92 -16.19 4.52
C ILE A 160 -3.45 -16.14 3.08
N LYS A 161 -3.57 -17.29 2.40
CA LYS A 161 -3.88 -17.36 0.97
C LYS A 161 -5.13 -16.57 0.56
N PRO A 162 -6.26 -16.63 1.29
CA PRO A 162 -7.45 -15.84 0.93
C PRO A 162 -7.19 -14.34 0.93
N VAL A 163 -6.41 -13.83 1.89
CA VAL A 163 -6.04 -12.40 1.94
C VAL A 163 -5.30 -11.98 0.67
N ILE A 164 -4.29 -12.76 0.26
CA ILE A 164 -3.53 -12.42 -0.93
C ILE A 164 -4.37 -12.57 -2.21
N VAL A 165 -5.17 -13.63 -2.32
CA VAL A 165 -6.04 -13.87 -3.48
C VAL A 165 -7.12 -12.79 -3.61
N SER A 166 -7.69 -12.33 -2.49
CA SER A 166 -8.68 -11.24 -2.49
C SER A 166 -8.11 -9.90 -2.93
N ASN A 167 -6.80 -9.69 -2.76
CA ASN A 167 -6.09 -8.50 -3.23
C ASN A 167 -5.50 -8.66 -4.65
N ASN A 168 -5.81 -9.77 -5.33
CA ASN A 168 -5.37 -9.94 -6.71
C ASN A 168 -6.24 -9.12 -7.68
N PHE A 169 -5.67 -8.09 -8.29
CA PHE A 169 -6.38 -7.28 -9.28
C PHE A 169 -6.37 -7.86 -10.70
N PHE A 170 -5.77 -9.03 -10.92
CA PHE A 170 -5.88 -9.77 -12.19
C PHE A 170 -6.98 -10.84 -12.10
N LYS A 171 -7.83 -10.96 -13.13
CA LYS A 171 -8.78 -12.07 -13.26
C LYS A 171 -8.09 -13.35 -13.74
N ALA A 172 -7.05 -13.75 -13.02
CA ALA A 172 -6.28 -14.95 -13.26
C ALA A 172 -5.90 -15.58 -11.91
N LYS A 173 -5.75 -16.90 -11.89
CA LYS A 173 -5.44 -17.62 -10.66
C LYS A 173 -3.98 -17.37 -10.25
N LEU A 174 -3.77 -16.91 -9.01
CA LEU A 174 -2.43 -16.83 -8.44
C LEU A 174 -1.85 -18.23 -8.22
N LYS A 175 -0.60 -18.41 -8.66
CA LYS A 175 0.18 -19.62 -8.41
C LYS A 175 0.89 -19.45 -7.08
N PHE A 176 0.44 -20.21 -6.07
CA PHE A 176 0.96 -20.17 -4.70
C PHE A 176 1.96 -21.29 -4.38
N ASP A 177 2.14 -22.22 -5.30
CA ASP A 177 2.78 -23.51 -5.02
C ASP A 177 4.29 -23.38 -4.72
N ASN A 178 4.92 -22.28 -5.15
CA ASN A 178 6.34 -21.99 -4.96
C ASN A 178 6.59 -20.83 -3.97
N VAL A 179 5.56 -20.38 -3.26
CA VAL A 179 5.68 -19.25 -2.35
C VAL A 179 6.43 -19.68 -1.08
N SER A 180 7.49 -18.97 -0.76
CA SER A 180 8.22 -19.11 0.50
C SER A 180 8.53 -17.72 1.05
N PHE A 181 8.61 -17.61 2.37
CA PHE A 181 8.94 -16.35 3.02
C PHE A 181 10.16 -16.52 3.92
N GLY A 182 11.04 -15.54 3.84
CA GLY A 182 12.16 -15.35 4.72
C GLY A 182 11.83 -14.40 5.87
N THR A 183 12.88 -13.80 6.43
CA THR A 183 12.80 -13.00 7.65
C THR A 183 12.33 -11.57 7.43
N SER A 184 12.41 -11.07 6.20
CA SER A 184 12.01 -9.71 5.81
C SER A 184 10.72 -9.67 5.00
N ASP A 185 10.11 -10.82 4.72
CA ASP A 185 8.91 -10.90 3.91
C ASP A 185 7.67 -10.45 4.69
N HIS A 186 6.74 -9.84 3.97
CA HIS A 186 5.47 -9.32 4.45
C HIS A 186 4.37 -9.58 3.39
N PHE A 187 3.12 -9.20 3.66
CA PHE A 187 2.00 -9.51 2.76
C PHE A 187 2.19 -8.95 1.34
N LEU A 188 2.63 -7.70 1.23
CA LEU A 188 2.89 -7.08 -0.07
C LEU A 188 4.04 -7.77 -0.82
N SER A 189 5.08 -8.25 -0.12
CA SER A 189 6.17 -9.01 -0.78
C SER A 189 5.68 -10.36 -1.31
N LEU A 190 4.78 -11.05 -0.59
CA LEU A 190 4.16 -12.28 -1.08
C LEU A 190 3.29 -12.08 -2.31
N LEU A 191 2.48 -11.02 -2.34
CA LEU A 191 1.70 -10.69 -3.52
C LEU A 191 2.63 -10.41 -4.71
N HIS A 192 3.71 -9.66 -4.49
CA HIS A 192 4.73 -9.41 -5.50
C HIS A 192 5.37 -10.71 -6.02
N GLN A 193 5.72 -11.66 -5.15
CA GLN A 193 6.22 -12.98 -5.55
C GLN A 193 5.21 -13.74 -6.42
N CYS A 194 3.91 -13.66 -6.10
CA CYS A 194 2.85 -14.28 -6.92
C CYS A 194 2.73 -13.65 -8.31
N TYR A 195 3.21 -12.42 -8.47
CA TYR A 195 3.28 -11.70 -9.74
C TYR A 195 4.56 -11.95 -10.52
N MET A 196 5.57 -12.61 -9.96
CA MET A 196 6.79 -12.90 -10.70
C MET A 196 6.56 -13.96 -11.79
N PRO A 197 7.29 -13.89 -12.92
CA PRO A 197 7.27 -14.94 -13.92
C PRO A 197 7.89 -16.23 -13.36
N PRO A 198 7.45 -17.41 -13.82
CA PRO A 198 8.00 -18.69 -13.37
C PRO A 198 9.45 -18.93 -13.84
N ASP A 199 9.90 -18.25 -14.89
CA ASP A 199 11.25 -18.36 -15.46
C ASP A 199 11.90 -16.98 -15.66
N ASN A 200 13.23 -16.95 -15.72
CA ASN A 200 13.99 -15.75 -16.05
C ASN A 200 13.71 -15.32 -17.50
N ILE A 201 12.83 -14.34 -17.67
CA ILE A 201 12.59 -13.67 -18.95
C ILE A 201 13.90 -13.03 -19.40
N LYS A 202 14.42 -13.43 -20.57
CA LYS A 202 15.59 -12.79 -21.17
C LYS A 202 15.26 -11.32 -21.39
N LYS A 203 16.03 -10.43 -20.76
CA LYS A 203 15.94 -8.99 -21.00
C LYS A 203 16.44 -8.72 -22.41
N ASP A 204 15.52 -8.46 -23.34
CA ASP A 204 15.86 -7.93 -24.66
C ASP A 204 15.64 -6.41 -24.63
N TYR A 205 16.69 -5.67 -24.99
CA TYR A 205 16.67 -4.21 -24.99
C TYR A 205 16.44 -3.73 -26.43
N SER A 206 15.17 -3.53 -26.81
CA SER A 206 14.75 -3.01 -28.12
C SER A 206 13.27 -2.63 -28.04
N THR A 207 12.73 -1.47 -28.47
CA THR A 207 13.16 -0.26 -29.21
C THR A 207 12.33 0.95 -28.71
N LYS A 208 12.65 2.17 -29.16
CA LYS A 208 12.06 3.46 -28.71
C LYS A 208 10.61 3.75 -29.15
N ILE A 209 9.99 2.90 -29.99
CA ILE A 209 8.70 3.22 -30.59
C ILE A 209 7.58 2.62 -29.74
N ILE A 210 6.74 3.51 -29.24
CA ILE A 210 5.62 3.21 -28.37
C ILE A 210 4.35 3.39 -29.22
N HIS A 211 3.61 2.32 -29.44
CA HIS A 211 2.30 2.39 -30.10
C HIS A 211 1.19 2.25 -29.08
N SER A 212 0.20 3.14 -29.15
CA SER A 212 -1.00 3.05 -28.34
C SER A 212 -1.84 1.84 -28.73
N ALA A 213 -2.76 1.42 -27.86
CA ALA A 213 -3.73 0.38 -28.20
C ALA A 213 -4.56 0.77 -29.44
N ILE A 214 -4.85 2.06 -29.62
CA ILE A 214 -5.57 2.60 -30.77
C ILE A 214 -4.74 2.48 -32.05
N ASP A 215 -3.45 2.80 -32.00
CA ASP A 215 -2.56 2.68 -33.16
C ASP A 215 -2.37 1.22 -33.58
N LEU A 216 -2.24 0.33 -32.59
CA LEU A 216 -2.14 -1.11 -32.81
C LEU A 216 -3.42 -1.67 -33.42
N ASP A 217 -4.58 -1.27 -32.92
CA ASP A 217 -5.88 -1.66 -33.49
C ASP A 217 -6.04 -1.17 -34.94
N ARG A 218 -5.68 0.10 -35.22
CA ARG A 218 -5.65 0.66 -36.58
C ARG A 218 -4.69 -0.07 -37.51
N ALA A 219 -3.58 -0.57 -36.99
CA ALA A 219 -2.63 -1.42 -37.72
C ALA A 219 -3.12 -2.87 -37.89
N GLY A 220 -4.30 -3.22 -37.37
CA GLY A 220 -4.95 -4.52 -37.52
C GLY A 220 -4.54 -5.56 -36.47
N VAL A 221 -3.93 -5.14 -35.36
CA VAL A 221 -3.60 -5.99 -34.22
C VAL A 221 -4.87 -6.32 -33.43
N ILE A 222 -5.04 -7.59 -33.05
CA ILE A 222 -6.17 -8.04 -32.24
C ILE A 222 -5.74 -8.15 -30.77
N PHE A 223 -6.54 -7.60 -29.86
CA PHE A 223 -6.38 -7.81 -28.42
C PHE A 223 -7.28 -8.96 -27.94
N LYS A 224 -6.74 -9.86 -27.11
CA LYS A 224 -7.50 -10.95 -26.49
C LYS A 224 -7.17 -11.11 -25.01
N PRO A 225 -8.16 -11.49 -24.17
CA PRO A 225 -7.89 -11.83 -22.78
C PRO A 225 -7.05 -13.10 -22.68
N SER A 226 -6.20 -13.17 -21.66
CA SER A 226 -5.52 -14.40 -21.25
C SER A 226 -6.31 -15.07 -20.13
N GLU A 227 -7.04 -16.15 -20.45
CA GLU A 227 -7.95 -16.80 -19.49
C GLU A 227 -7.21 -17.69 -18.45
N ASP A 228 -6.08 -18.28 -18.82
CA ASP A 228 -5.19 -19.02 -17.90
C ASP A 228 -3.72 -18.78 -18.26
N PRO A 229 -3.19 -17.58 -17.96
CA PRO A 229 -1.84 -17.24 -18.36
C PRO A 229 -0.80 -18.07 -17.60
N THR A 230 0.27 -18.43 -18.30
CA THR A 230 1.46 -19.01 -17.65
C THR A 230 2.05 -18.05 -16.61
N TRP A 231 1.97 -16.75 -16.88
CA TRP A 231 2.40 -15.66 -16.02
C TRP A 231 1.29 -14.61 -15.87
N VAL A 232 0.84 -14.35 -14.64
CA VAL A 232 -0.32 -13.49 -14.33
C VAL A 232 -0.24 -12.08 -14.91
N MET A 233 0.96 -11.50 -15.05
CA MET A 233 1.18 -10.17 -15.66
C MET A 233 1.63 -10.26 -17.13
N GLY A 234 1.68 -11.47 -17.70
CA GLY A 234 2.27 -11.73 -19.00
C GLY A 234 1.46 -11.13 -20.15
N ILE A 235 2.11 -10.25 -20.91
CA ILE A 235 1.61 -9.76 -22.19
C ILE A 235 2.35 -10.52 -23.29
N GLU A 236 1.62 -11.31 -24.08
CA GLU A 236 2.17 -12.14 -25.14
C GLU A 236 1.81 -11.59 -26.51
N VAL A 237 2.82 -11.41 -27.37
CA VAL A 237 2.61 -11.05 -28.78
C VAL A 237 2.78 -12.29 -29.63
N LYS A 238 1.71 -12.71 -30.30
CA LYS A 238 1.71 -13.82 -31.26
C LYS A 238 1.79 -13.25 -32.67
N GLN A 239 2.96 -13.44 -33.31
CA GLN A 239 3.19 -13.13 -34.72
C GLN A 239 3.21 -14.44 -35.52
N ASN A 240 2.42 -14.53 -36.59
CA ASN A 240 2.43 -15.71 -37.45
C ASN A 240 3.53 -15.59 -38.53
N ARG A 241 4.35 -16.64 -38.68
CA ARG A 241 5.55 -16.68 -39.54
C ARG A 241 5.29 -16.70 -41.06
N PHE A 242 4.04 -16.62 -41.52
CA PHE A 242 3.69 -16.70 -42.95
C PHE A 242 2.81 -15.51 -43.38
N PRO A 243 3.42 -14.34 -43.69
CA PRO A 243 2.68 -13.12 -44.03
C PRO A 243 1.99 -13.16 -45.40
N CYS A 244 2.47 -13.99 -46.33
CA CYS A 244 2.17 -13.84 -47.77
C CYS A 244 1.00 -14.68 -48.32
N LEU A 245 0.53 -15.73 -47.63
CA LEU A 245 -0.52 -16.61 -48.18
C LEU A 245 -1.92 -16.43 -47.54
N PHE A 246 -2.02 -15.86 -46.33
CA PHE A 246 -3.30 -15.80 -45.60
C PHE A 246 -3.42 -14.58 -44.67
N TRP A 247 -3.22 -13.36 -45.19
CA TRP A 247 -3.27 -12.14 -44.36
C TRP A 247 -4.61 -11.97 -43.61
N TYR A 248 -5.72 -12.43 -44.20
CA TYR A 248 -7.04 -12.41 -43.54
C TYR A 248 -7.15 -13.33 -42.31
N TRP A 249 -6.33 -14.38 -42.20
CA TRP A 249 -6.45 -15.42 -41.17
C TRP A 249 -5.35 -15.33 -40.09
N ASN A 250 -4.35 -14.48 -40.29
CA ASN A 250 -3.10 -14.46 -39.50
C ASN A 250 -2.76 -13.07 -38.95
N ARG A 251 -3.76 -12.37 -38.38
CA ARG A 251 -3.54 -11.05 -37.77
C ARG A 251 -2.66 -11.17 -36.51
N PRO A 252 -1.69 -10.27 -36.30
CA PRO A 252 -0.94 -10.21 -35.05
C PRO A 252 -1.91 -10.09 -33.88
N THR A 253 -1.69 -10.91 -32.85
CA THR A 253 -2.57 -10.93 -31.67
C THR A 253 -1.75 -10.62 -30.43
N VAL A 254 -2.20 -9.65 -29.64
CA VAL A 254 -1.69 -9.36 -28.30
C VAL A 254 -2.65 -10.00 -27.30
N THR A 255 -2.14 -10.94 -26.52
CA THR A 255 -2.86 -11.54 -25.41
C THR A 255 -2.38 -10.91 -24.10
N MET A 256 -3.31 -10.44 -23.27
CA MET A 256 -2.98 -9.74 -22.03
C MET A 256 -3.92 -10.16 -20.89
N PRO A 257 -3.47 -10.06 -19.63
CA PRO A 257 -4.31 -10.41 -18.50
C PRO A 257 -5.47 -9.42 -18.36
N VAL A 258 -6.60 -9.91 -17.89
CA VAL A 258 -7.77 -9.06 -17.62
C VAL A 258 -7.60 -8.43 -16.24
N LEU A 259 -7.58 -7.09 -16.20
CA LEU A 259 -7.52 -6.31 -14.98
C LEU A 259 -8.92 -6.10 -14.40
N SER A 260 -9.05 -6.17 -13.08
CA SER A 260 -10.21 -5.66 -12.34
C SER A 260 -9.90 -4.22 -11.93
N VAL A 261 -10.45 -3.25 -12.65
CA VAL A 261 -10.22 -1.83 -12.38
C VAL A 261 -11.29 -1.33 -11.41
N ASP A 262 -10.84 -0.95 -10.22
CA ASP A 262 -11.59 -0.24 -9.19
C ASP A 262 -10.66 0.75 -8.48
N ASP A 263 -11.16 1.56 -7.55
CA ASP A 263 -10.36 2.59 -6.86
C ASP A 263 -9.19 1.99 -6.05
N SER A 264 -9.22 0.69 -5.71
CA SER A 264 -8.17 0.02 -4.93
C SER A 264 -6.95 -0.36 -5.78
N ILE A 265 -7.09 -0.47 -7.11
CA ILE A 265 -6.01 -0.94 -7.99
C ILE A 265 -4.84 0.04 -8.02
N GLU A 266 -5.13 1.34 -8.11
CA GLU A 266 -4.10 2.37 -8.22
C GLU A 266 -3.22 2.37 -6.97
N PHE A 267 -3.87 2.32 -5.81
CA PHE A 267 -3.22 2.24 -4.52
C PHE A 267 -2.27 1.04 -4.41
N LEU A 268 -2.75 -0.15 -4.78
CA LEU A 268 -1.97 -1.37 -4.65
C LEU A 268 -0.78 -1.40 -5.62
N ILE A 269 -0.98 -0.94 -6.86
CA ILE A 269 0.11 -0.78 -7.83
C ILE A 269 1.16 0.20 -7.31
N ARG A 270 0.77 1.33 -6.72
CA ARG A 270 1.72 2.31 -6.14
C ARG A 270 2.54 1.69 -5.01
N ASN A 271 1.92 0.92 -4.12
CA ASN A 271 2.62 0.22 -3.04
C ASN A 271 3.58 -0.85 -3.57
N LEU A 272 3.17 -1.64 -4.56
CA LEU A 272 4.04 -2.62 -5.23
C LEU A 272 5.22 -1.96 -5.95
N ILE A 273 5.01 -0.84 -6.64
CA ILE A 273 6.10 -0.07 -7.26
C ILE A 273 7.04 0.47 -6.17
N ALA A 274 6.50 1.05 -5.10
CA ALA A 274 7.33 1.53 -3.99
C ALA A 274 8.15 0.40 -3.35
N TYR A 275 7.57 -0.80 -3.24
CA TYR A 275 8.28 -2.00 -2.79
C TYR A 275 9.42 -2.35 -3.74
N GLU A 276 9.19 -2.39 -5.06
CA GLU A 276 10.24 -2.66 -6.05
C GLU A 276 11.36 -1.63 -6.05
N GLN A 277 11.07 -0.36 -5.77
CA GLN A 277 12.07 0.71 -5.70
C GLN A 277 12.85 0.70 -4.37
N SER A 278 12.29 0.12 -3.31
CA SER A 278 12.88 0.14 -1.96
C SER A 278 13.68 -1.11 -1.63
N PHE A 279 13.45 -2.22 -2.34
CA PHE A 279 14.06 -3.52 -2.08
C PHE A 279 14.84 -4.02 -3.30
N GLN A 280 15.81 -4.92 -3.08
CA GLN A 280 16.59 -5.54 -4.16
C GLN A 280 15.77 -6.65 -4.85
N THR A 281 14.71 -6.25 -5.56
CA THR A 281 13.85 -7.15 -6.34
C THR A 281 13.76 -6.67 -7.79
N GLN A 282 13.15 -7.47 -8.67
CA GLN A 282 12.94 -7.09 -10.06
C GLN A 282 11.68 -6.23 -10.20
N GLY A 283 11.77 -5.17 -11.01
CA GLY A 283 10.70 -4.21 -11.27
C GLY A 283 9.63 -4.72 -12.24
N TYR A 284 9.02 -5.87 -11.99
CA TYR A 284 8.02 -6.47 -12.88
C TYR A 284 6.69 -5.70 -12.89
N VAL A 285 6.20 -5.27 -11.72
CA VAL A 285 5.00 -4.45 -11.61
C VAL A 285 5.26 -3.08 -12.22
N THR A 286 6.41 -2.47 -11.94
CA THR A 286 6.85 -1.21 -12.57
C THR A 286 6.89 -1.34 -14.10
N SER A 287 7.44 -2.44 -14.63
CA SER A 287 7.50 -2.71 -16.07
C SER A 287 6.11 -2.89 -16.67
N TYR A 288 5.23 -3.61 -15.98
CA TYR A 288 3.84 -3.78 -16.38
C TYR A 288 3.10 -2.44 -16.42
N SER A 289 3.23 -1.60 -15.38
CA SER A 289 2.64 -0.27 -15.34
C SER A 289 3.17 0.63 -16.46
N PHE A 290 4.45 0.53 -16.81
CA PHE A 290 5.02 1.24 -17.96
C PHE A 290 4.42 0.75 -19.29
N ALA A 291 4.29 -0.56 -19.48
CA ALA A 291 3.65 -1.14 -20.66
C ALA A 291 2.17 -0.74 -20.79
N MET A 292 1.42 -0.71 -19.68
CA MET A 292 0.04 -0.24 -19.68
C MET A 292 -0.05 1.25 -20.01
N ASN A 293 0.83 2.09 -19.44
CA ASN A 293 0.91 3.51 -19.77
C ASN A 293 1.23 3.73 -21.26
N MET A 294 2.10 2.91 -21.84
CA MET A 294 2.40 2.92 -23.28
C MET A 294 1.17 2.66 -24.15
N LEU A 295 0.35 1.67 -23.77
CA LEU A 295 -0.87 1.31 -24.50
C LEU A 295 -1.99 2.34 -24.34
N LEU A 296 -2.03 3.07 -23.22
CA LEU A 296 -3.08 4.04 -22.91
C LEU A 296 -2.82 5.45 -23.48
N LYS A 297 -1.57 5.78 -23.85
CA LYS A 297 -1.23 7.09 -24.43
C LYS A 297 -1.91 7.28 -25.78
N ASP A 298 -2.86 8.19 -25.89
CA ASP A 298 -3.34 8.65 -27.19
C ASP A 298 -2.30 9.58 -27.82
N VAL A 299 -1.80 9.23 -29.01
CA VAL A 299 -0.85 10.06 -29.77
C VAL A 299 -1.52 11.36 -30.26
N GLY A 300 -2.86 11.46 -30.20
CA GLY A 300 -3.62 12.64 -30.61
C GLY A 300 -3.66 13.83 -29.64
N ALA A 301 -3.17 13.70 -28.40
CA ALA A 301 -3.30 14.75 -27.38
C ALA A 301 -2.04 15.63 -27.16
N ASN A 302 -0.92 15.35 -27.84
CA ASN A 302 0.36 16.04 -27.61
C ASN A 302 0.96 16.70 -28.86
N ILE A 303 0.12 17.12 -29.81
CA ILE A 303 0.51 18.06 -30.86
C ILE A 303 -0.24 19.37 -30.64
N ASP A 304 0.03 20.06 -29.52
CA ASP A 304 -0.27 21.51 -29.39
C ASP A 304 0.40 22.18 -28.17
N GLN A 305 1.64 21.78 -27.85
CA GLN A 305 2.51 22.56 -26.95
C GLN A 305 3.93 22.68 -27.50
N THR A 306 4.04 23.19 -28.73
CA THR A 306 5.27 23.81 -29.22
C THR A 306 4.89 25.04 -30.04
N THR A 307 4.72 26.18 -29.37
CA THR A 307 5.24 27.50 -29.77
C THR A 307 4.72 28.56 -28.81
N THR A 308 5.59 29.10 -27.99
CA THR A 308 5.73 30.54 -27.71
C THR A 308 6.92 30.71 -26.80
N ASP A 309 8.09 30.86 -27.40
CA ASP A 309 9.22 31.49 -26.70
C ASP A 309 8.79 32.92 -26.33
N PRO A 310 9.03 33.39 -25.09
CA PRO A 310 8.79 34.78 -24.75
C PRO A 310 9.87 35.65 -25.41
N VAL A 311 9.41 36.56 -26.29
CA VAL A 311 10.20 37.68 -26.81
C VAL A 311 10.71 38.53 -25.65
N PRO A 312 12.01 38.86 -25.57
CA PRO A 312 12.48 39.80 -24.55
C PRO A 312 12.01 41.21 -24.92
N ALA A 313 11.39 41.90 -23.96
CA ALA A 313 11.01 43.30 -24.09
C ALA A 313 12.27 44.18 -24.20
N PRO A 314 12.23 45.26 -25.01
CA PRO A 314 13.34 46.21 -25.05
C PRO A 314 13.29 47.13 -23.82
N GLU A 315 14.45 47.30 -23.18
CA GLU A 315 14.72 48.42 -22.28
C GLU A 315 14.76 49.72 -23.08
N GLU A 316 14.02 50.74 -22.66
CA GLU A 316 14.44 52.14 -22.83
C GLU A 316 14.04 53.00 -21.62
N ASP A 317 15.00 53.84 -21.26
CA ASP A 317 15.14 54.69 -20.10
C ASP A 317 14.32 56.00 -20.13
N HIS A 318 14.01 56.47 -18.92
CA HIS A 318 13.96 57.85 -18.41
C HIS A 318 13.29 59.01 -19.21
N LEU A 319 12.27 59.66 -18.62
CA LEU A 319 12.38 61.03 -18.03
C LEU A 319 11.02 61.63 -17.58
N ASN A 320 10.97 61.98 -16.28
CA ASN A 320 10.35 63.13 -15.59
C ASN A 320 9.02 63.75 -16.09
N SER A 321 8.05 63.87 -15.17
CA SER A 321 7.72 65.19 -14.59
C SER A 321 7.01 65.10 -13.24
N SER A 322 7.46 65.98 -12.36
CA SER A 322 7.06 66.28 -10.98
C SER A 322 5.64 66.80 -10.82
N PHE A 323 5.02 66.54 -9.67
CA PHE A 323 4.36 67.59 -8.87
C PHE A 323 4.35 67.21 -7.37
N ASN A 324 4.98 68.09 -6.58
CA ASN A 324 4.98 68.12 -5.11
C ASN A 324 3.61 68.53 -4.56
N ASN A 325 3.34 68.15 -3.31
CA ASN A 325 2.98 69.06 -2.22
C ASN A 325 3.03 68.29 -0.88
N ASP A 326 4.06 68.58 -0.07
CA ASP A 326 4.01 69.19 1.29
C ASP A 326 2.78 68.89 2.17
N ASP A 327 2.83 68.68 3.48
CA ASP A 327 3.81 68.42 4.56
C ASP A 327 2.93 68.19 5.85
N PRO A 328 3.42 68.05 7.10
CA PRO A 328 2.86 67.14 8.11
C PRO A 328 2.40 67.89 9.39
N THR A 329 2.01 67.15 10.43
CA THR A 329 2.15 67.48 11.88
C THR A 329 1.42 66.35 12.64
N GLY A 330 2.06 65.51 13.46
CA GLY A 330 2.61 65.80 14.80
C GLY A 330 1.47 65.80 15.84
N SER A 331 1.53 65.23 17.04
CA SER A 331 2.44 64.36 17.78
C SER A 331 1.81 64.14 19.17
N LEU A 332 2.10 63.01 19.85
CA LEU A 332 2.28 62.89 21.33
C LEU A 332 1.01 63.14 22.20
N THR A 333 0.73 62.46 23.32
CA THR A 333 1.56 61.85 24.38
C THR A 333 0.62 61.11 25.37
N ASP A 334 1.10 59.99 25.95
CA ASP A 334 1.25 59.69 27.40
C ASP A 334 0.09 60.08 28.37
N ARG A 335 -0.30 59.34 29.42
CA ARG A 335 0.42 58.43 30.33
C ARG A 335 -0.52 57.96 31.48
N VAL A 336 -0.27 56.75 32.03
CA VAL A 336 -0.08 56.39 33.48
C VAL A 336 -1.29 56.53 34.44
N ASP A 337 -1.82 55.41 34.97
CA ASP A 337 -1.49 54.70 36.25
C ASP A 337 -2.68 54.97 37.22
N ASP A 338 -3.07 54.19 38.23
CA ASP A 338 -2.59 52.96 38.89
C ASP A 338 -3.69 52.52 39.89
N THR A 339 -3.65 51.25 40.33
CA THR A 339 -4.02 50.74 41.69
C THR A 339 -5.49 50.89 42.19
N ASP A 340 -6.07 50.06 43.08
CA ASP A 340 -5.66 48.87 43.84
C ASP A 340 -6.91 48.22 44.46
N ALA A 341 -6.79 46.91 44.80
CA ALA A 341 -7.37 46.18 45.95
C ALA A 341 -8.92 46.20 46.20
N SER A 342 -9.62 45.19 46.75
CA SER A 342 -9.29 44.13 47.71
C SER A 342 -10.49 43.18 47.92
N SER A 343 -10.21 41.89 48.22
CA SER A 343 -10.93 40.96 49.14
C SER A 343 -12.37 40.50 48.75
N SER A 344 -12.87 39.29 49.03
CA SER A 344 -12.63 38.31 50.10
C SER A 344 -13.29 36.93 49.78
N SER A 345 -12.65 35.84 50.22
CA SER A 345 -13.15 34.57 50.84
C SER A 345 -14.63 34.12 50.63
N SER A 346 -15.01 32.84 50.53
CA SER A 346 -14.67 31.67 51.39
C SER A 346 -15.35 30.37 50.91
N ASP A 347 -14.66 29.24 51.14
CA ASP A 347 -15.10 27.93 51.63
C ASP A 347 -16.08 26.99 50.87
N SER A 348 -15.55 25.80 50.58
CA SER A 348 -16.20 24.48 50.35
C SER A 348 -16.59 23.80 51.69
N PRO A 349 -16.98 22.50 51.78
CA PRO A 349 -17.85 21.62 50.99
C PRO A 349 -18.89 20.86 51.88
N SER A 350 -19.63 19.89 51.31
CA SER A 350 -20.19 18.62 51.91
C SER A 350 -21.72 18.44 51.77
N GLN A 351 -22.16 17.61 50.82
CA GLN A 351 -22.78 16.28 51.03
C GLN A 351 -23.18 15.65 49.69
#